data_AF-A0A7J6GEW2-F1
#
_entry.id   AF-A0A7J6GEW2-F1
#
_cell.length_a   1.000
_cell.length_b   1.000
_cell.length_c   1.000
_cell.angle_alpha   90.00
_cell.angle_beta   90.00
_cell.angle_gamma   90.00
#
_symmetry.space_group_name_H-M   'P 1'
#
loop_
_entity.id
_entity.type
_entity.pdbx_description
1 polymer ?
#
loop_
_entity_poly.entity_id
_entity_poly.type
_entity_poly.pdbx_seq_one_letter_code
_entity_poly.pdbx_strand_id
1 'polypeptide(L)'
;MKVESYSLLSMSSGKYDSSSFKAGGYKWILTFYPNGDKRFDTNNDYVSLYLTISESNVLPKGWEVNDESNGYIFNDSCAFGAEVFVINHTTLNSETLSFFQRGKLANPIFRWEIKEWINYVTNRNNSILEEQIGDQRRDGKSFSKFLKLVDSRAPNNSTIYVEFCFRVIDQINSKHKKLSAENWFRKGRGFQNFMLLEDLHKSSNGYIVKDTLIVEVEFFVISQTY
;
A
#
# COMPACT_ATOMS: atom_id res chain seq x y z
N MET A 1 -8.73 -12.61 -14.36
CA MET A 1 -8.27 -11.32 -13.80
C MET A 1 -8.79 -10.18 -14.65
N LYS A 2 -9.54 -9.25 -14.06
CA LYS A 2 -9.91 -7.98 -14.69
C LYS A 2 -9.04 -6.87 -14.11
N VAL A 3 -8.41 -6.08 -14.98
CA VAL A 3 -7.56 -4.93 -14.63
C VAL A 3 -8.34 -3.65 -14.86
N GLU A 4 -8.62 -2.90 -13.80
CA GLU A 4 -9.29 -1.59 -13.89
C GLU A 4 -8.28 -0.46 -13.78
N SER A 5 -8.58 0.68 -14.40
CA SER A 5 -7.73 1.88 -14.38
C SER A 5 -6.28 1.66 -14.88
N TYR A 6 -6.12 0.88 -15.96
CA TYR A 6 -4.82 0.54 -16.55
C TYR A 6 -3.89 1.74 -16.76
N SER A 7 -4.40 2.88 -17.23
CA SER A 7 -3.60 4.10 -17.45
C SER A 7 -2.89 4.61 -16.19
N LEU A 8 -3.41 4.32 -14.99
CA LEU A 8 -2.74 4.63 -13.72
C LEU A 8 -1.72 3.55 -13.36
N LEU A 9 -2.03 2.28 -13.63
CA LEU A 9 -1.12 1.16 -13.37
C LEU A 9 0.14 1.24 -14.23
N SER A 10 -0.03 1.64 -15.50
CA SER A 10 1.08 1.88 -16.42
C SER A 10 1.91 3.13 -16.08
N MET A 11 1.49 3.96 -15.12
CA MET A 11 2.36 5.03 -14.60
C MET A 11 3.31 4.51 -13.51
N SER A 12 3.02 3.35 -12.91
CA SER A 12 3.89 2.73 -11.92
C SER A 12 4.84 1.72 -12.58
N SER A 13 6.03 1.52 -12.01
CA SER A 13 6.99 0.51 -12.47
C SER A 13 6.85 -0.84 -11.74
N GLY A 14 5.74 -1.06 -11.03
CA GLY A 14 5.56 -2.19 -10.13
C GLY A 14 4.96 -3.45 -10.76
N LYS A 15 4.91 -4.53 -9.96
CA LYS A 15 4.16 -5.75 -10.25
C LYS A 15 2.92 -5.85 -9.36
N TYR A 16 1.91 -6.58 -9.81
CA TYR A 16 0.63 -6.75 -9.13
C TYR A 16 0.26 -8.22 -9.07
N ASP A 17 0.01 -8.72 -7.87
CA ASP A 17 -0.34 -10.11 -7.63
C ASP A 17 -1.85 -10.26 -7.45
N SER A 18 -2.44 -11.31 -8.02
CA SER A 18 -3.84 -11.69 -7.79
C SER A 18 -4.05 -12.29 -6.41
N SER A 19 -5.32 -12.51 -6.06
CA SER A 19 -5.67 -13.49 -5.04
C SER A 19 -5.11 -14.86 -5.41
N SER A 20 -4.87 -15.69 -4.40
CA SER A 20 -4.35 -17.03 -4.63
C SER A 20 -5.48 -18.03 -4.92
N PHE A 21 -5.34 -18.84 -5.97
CA PHE A 21 -6.32 -19.87 -6.33
C PHE A 21 -5.70 -21.26 -6.36
N LYS A 22 -6.51 -22.31 -6.17
CA LYS A 22 -6.04 -23.70 -6.16
C LYS A 22 -6.23 -24.35 -7.53
N ALA A 23 -5.19 -24.98 -8.06
CA ALA A 23 -5.25 -25.74 -9.31
C ALA A 23 -4.21 -26.88 -9.32
N GLY A 24 -4.70 -28.10 -9.55
CA GLY A 24 -4.08 -29.33 -9.02
C GLY A 24 -3.69 -29.13 -7.53
N GLY A 25 -2.80 -29.86 -6.89
CA GLY A 25 -2.53 -29.69 -5.44
C GLY A 25 -1.97 -28.33 -4.97
N TYR A 26 -1.76 -27.33 -5.83
CA TYR A 26 -1.01 -26.11 -5.50
C TYR A 26 -1.85 -24.84 -5.50
N LYS A 27 -1.34 -23.87 -4.75
CA LYS A 27 -1.91 -22.53 -4.59
C LYS A 27 -1.12 -21.53 -5.43
N TRP A 28 -1.73 -21.07 -6.51
CA TRP A 28 -1.14 -20.22 -7.53
C TRP A 28 -1.50 -18.76 -7.34
N ILE A 29 -0.63 -17.86 -7.82
CA ILE A 29 -0.82 -16.42 -7.89
C ILE A 29 -0.46 -15.98 -9.31
N LEU A 30 -1.31 -15.15 -9.89
CA LEU A 30 -1.05 -14.50 -11.16
C LEU A 30 -0.38 -13.14 -10.89
N THR A 31 0.83 -12.93 -11.41
CA THR A 31 1.60 -11.69 -11.28
C THR A 31 1.58 -10.91 -12.59
N PHE A 32 1.12 -9.67 -12.54
CA PHE A 32 0.95 -8.77 -13.67
C PHE A 32 1.92 -7.60 -13.60
N TYR A 33 2.57 -7.29 -14.72
CA TYR A 33 3.45 -6.14 -14.92
C TYR A 33 2.88 -5.29 -16.06
N PRO A 34 2.27 -4.12 -15.77
CA PRO A 34 1.63 -3.29 -16.80
C PRO A 34 2.61 -2.68 -17.79
N ASN A 35 3.88 -2.53 -17.40
CA ASN A 35 4.96 -1.97 -18.23
C ASN A 35 6.06 -2.99 -18.50
N GLY A 36 5.71 -4.28 -18.46
CA GLY A 36 6.65 -5.35 -18.67
C GLY A 36 7.55 -5.60 -17.45
N ASP A 37 8.12 -6.80 -17.41
CA ASP A 37 9.08 -7.17 -16.38
C ASP A 37 10.49 -6.76 -16.79
N LYS A 38 10.96 -5.67 -16.17
CA LYS A 38 12.28 -5.07 -16.41
C LYS A 38 13.46 -5.99 -16.12
N ARG A 39 13.23 -7.14 -15.48
CA ARG A 39 14.27 -8.16 -15.26
C ARG A 39 14.69 -8.84 -16.56
N PHE A 40 13.83 -8.85 -17.57
CA PHE A 40 14.05 -9.57 -18.81
C PHE A 40 14.21 -8.64 -20.02
N ASP A 41 13.54 -7.48 -20.04
CA ASP A 41 13.79 -6.45 -21.04
C ASP A 41 13.31 -5.05 -20.57
N THR A 42 14.05 -4.02 -20.98
CA THR A 42 13.93 -2.63 -20.51
C THR A 42 13.01 -1.75 -21.34
N ASN A 43 12.55 -2.23 -22.50
CA ASN A 43 11.84 -1.40 -23.48
C ASN A 43 10.40 -1.04 -23.07
N ASN A 44 9.82 -1.71 -22.05
CA ASN A 44 8.47 -1.46 -21.50
C ASN A 44 7.31 -1.48 -22.53
N ASP A 45 7.53 -2.02 -23.72
CA ASP A 45 6.57 -1.98 -24.83
C ASP A 45 5.52 -3.10 -24.77
N TYR A 46 5.49 -3.86 -23.68
CA TYR A 46 4.60 -4.98 -23.48
C TYR A 46 4.16 -5.08 -22.03
N VAL A 47 3.05 -5.77 -21.84
CA VAL A 47 2.59 -6.25 -20.53
C VAL A 47 3.21 -7.62 -20.29
N SER A 48 3.71 -7.87 -19.08
CA SER A 48 4.12 -9.23 -18.69
C SER A 48 3.14 -9.84 -17.69
N LEU A 49 2.90 -11.13 -17.81
CA LEU A 49 2.04 -11.90 -16.93
C LEU A 49 2.73 -13.21 -16.57
N TYR A 50 2.79 -13.52 -15.27
CA TYR A 50 3.42 -14.72 -14.75
C TYR A 50 2.43 -15.49 -13.90
N LEU A 51 2.53 -16.81 -13.93
CA LEU A 51 1.88 -17.69 -12.97
C LEU A 51 2.95 -18.16 -11.98
N THR A 52 2.72 -17.95 -10.70
CA THR A 52 3.68 -18.25 -9.63
C THR A 52 3.03 -19.09 -8.54
N ILE A 53 3.81 -19.88 -7.82
CA ILE A 53 3.31 -20.64 -6.67
C ILE A 53 3.47 -19.78 -5.42
N SER A 54 2.36 -19.49 -4.75
CA SER A 54 2.31 -18.61 -3.58
C SER A 54 3.17 -19.06 -2.40
N GLU A 55 3.46 -20.36 -2.35
CA GLU A 55 4.12 -21.07 -1.26
C GLU A 55 5.43 -21.72 -1.76
N SER A 56 6.10 -21.13 -2.76
CA SER A 56 7.35 -21.65 -3.31
C SER A 56 8.44 -21.90 -2.25
N ASN A 57 8.40 -21.16 -1.14
CA ASN A 57 9.42 -21.22 -0.09
C ASN A 57 9.25 -22.41 0.87
N VAL A 58 8.09 -23.07 0.88
CA VAL A 58 7.85 -24.30 1.64
C VAL A 58 8.06 -25.55 0.79
N LEU A 59 8.34 -25.38 -0.50
CA LEU A 59 8.68 -26.50 -1.38
C LEU A 59 10.12 -26.93 -1.12
N PRO A 60 10.40 -28.25 -1.11
CA PRO A 60 11.76 -28.76 -0.94
C PRO A 60 12.72 -28.13 -1.94
N LYS A 61 13.98 -27.95 -1.52
CA LYS A 61 15.03 -27.47 -2.43
C LYS A 61 15.24 -28.51 -3.54
N GLY A 62 15.08 -28.12 -4.80
CA GLY A 62 15.08 -29.03 -5.96
C GLY A 62 13.71 -29.63 -6.29
N TRP A 63 12.63 -29.13 -5.68
CA TRP A 63 11.27 -29.43 -6.12
C TRP A 63 11.05 -28.85 -7.52
N GLU A 64 10.58 -29.69 -8.43
CA GLU A 64 10.28 -29.33 -9.80
C GLU A 64 8.84 -29.69 -10.12
N VAL A 65 8.18 -28.84 -10.91
CA VAL A 65 6.87 -29.17 -11.53
C VAL A 65 7.00 -30.40 -12.44
N ASN A 66 8.24 -30.81 -12.76
CA ASN A 66 8.65 -31.89 -13.65
C ASN A 66 8.32 -33.32 -13.18
N ASP A 67 7.86 -33.50 -11.94
CA ASP A 67 7.53 -34.83 -11.40
C ASP A 67 6.12 -35.26 -11.85
N GLU A 68 6.10 -36.25 -12.76
CA GLU A 68 4.89 -36.85 -13.37
C GLU A 68 3.89 -37.39 -12.33
N SER A 69 4.35 -37.77 -11.13
CA SER A 69 3.47 -38.25 -10.06
C SER A 69 2.52 -37.18 -9.51
N ASN A 70 2.81 -35.91 -9.79
CA ASN A 70 1.95 -34.78 -9.43
C ASN A 70 0.79 -34.57 -10.42
N GLY A 71 0.75 -35.31 -11.53
CA GLY A 71 -0.37 -35.30 -12.49
C GLY A 71 -0.42 -34.10 -13.44
N TYR A 72 0.62 -33.25 -13.46
CA TYR A 72 0.72 -32.09 -14.36
C TYR A 72 1.46 -32.37 -15.65
N ILE A 73 2.33 -33.38 -15.63
CA ILE A 73 3.10 -33.81 -16.79
C ILE A 73 2.65 -35.20 -17.12
N PHE A 74 2.23 -35.37 -18.37
CA PHE A 74 1.83 -36.64 -18.93
C PHE A 74 2.62 -36.82 -20.22
N ASN A 75 3.44 -37.88 -20.27
CA ASN A 75 4.35 -38.12 -21.40
C ASN A 75 5.23 -36.91 -21.72
N ASP A 76 6.01 -36.42 -20.74
CA ASP A 76 6.92 -35.27 -20.91
C ASP A 76 6.23 -33.97 -21.41
N SER A 77 4.90 -33.90 -21.29
CA SER A 77 4.10 -32.78 -21.76
C SER A 77 3.23 -32.23 -20.63
N CYS A 78 3.31 -30.92 -20.39
CA CYS A 78 2.38 -30.20 -19.54
C CYS A 78 1.54 -29.24 -20.39
N ALA A 79 0.24 -29.18 -20.14
CA ALA A 79 -0.66 -28.25 -20.80
C ALA A 79 -1.26 -27.27 -19.78
N PHE A 80 -1.02 -25.98 -19.97
CA PHE A 80 -1.69 -24.91 -19.25
C PHE A 80 -2.62 -24.18 -20.22
N GLY A 81 -3.91 -24.11 -19.89
CA GLY A 81 -4.88 -23.31 -20.63
C GLY A 81 -4.98 -21.92 -20.01
N ALA A 82 -4.83 -20.87 -20.83
CA ALA A 82 -5.25 -19.52 -20.49
C ALA A 82 -6.34 -19.10 -21.46
N GLU A 83 -7.56 -18.91 -20.97
CA GLU A 83 -8.66 -18.45 -21.80
C GLU A 83 -8.77 -16.93 -21.72
N VAL A 84 -8.55 -16.27 -22.86
CA VAL A 84 -8.67 -14.81 -22.99
C VAL A 84 -10.02 -14.50 -23.60
N PHE A 85 -10.91 -13.93 -22.79
CA PHE A 85 -12.21 -13.47 -23.25
C PHE A 85 -12.18 -11.96 -23.51
N VAL A 86 -12.81 -11.54 -24.61
CA VAL A 86 -13.29 -10.15 -24.73
C VAL A 86 -14.55 -10.04 -23.89
N ILE A 87 -14.44 -9.44 -22.70
CA ILE A 87 -15.58 -9.33 -21.77
C ILE A 87 -16.52 -8.22 -22.24
N ASN A 88 -17.69 -8.60 -22.78
CA ASN A 88 -18.82 -7.69 -22.99
C ASN A 88 -19.57 -7.45 -21.67
N HIS A 89 -19.05 -6.56 -20.81
CA HIS A 89 -19.66 -5.90 -19.64
C HIS A 89 -20.68 -6.62 -18.69
N THR A 90 -20.98 -7.92 -18.80
CA THR A 90 -22.19 -8.48 -18.15
C THR A 90 -22.08 -9.85 -17.48
N THR A 91 -20.90 -10.46 -17.30
CA THR A 91 -20.80 -11.77 -16.61
C THR A 91 -19.98 -11.76 -15.33
N LEU A 92 -20.49 -12.52 -14.34
CA LEU A 92 -20.44 -12.22 -12.91
C LEU A 92 -19.41 -13.04 -12.11
N ASN A 93 -18.47 -13.73 -12.76
CA ASN A 93 -17.48 -14.57 -12.06
C ASN A 93 -16.03 -14.19 -12.41
N SER A 94 -15.71 -12.90 -12.49
CA SER A 94 -14.34 -12.43 -12.67
C SER A 94 -13.71 -11.94 -11.37
N GLU A 95 -12.56 -12.49 -10.99
CA GLU A 95 -11.67 -11.85 -10.02
C GLU A 95 -11.24 -10.49 -10.58
N THR A 96 -11.68 -9.41 -9.91
CA THR A 96 -11.44 -8.04 -10.32
C THR A 96 -10.38 -7.44 -9.40
N LEU A 97 -9.26 -7.02 -9.99
CA LEU A 97 -8.31 -6.14 -9.33
C LEU A 97 -8.77 -4.71 -9.61
N SER A 98 -9.65 -4.21 -8.74
CA SER A 98 -10.17 -2.85 -8.79
C SER A 98 -9.30 -1.93 -7.93
N PHE A 99 -8.63 -0.98 -8.57
CA PHE A 99 -8.00 0.14 -7.88
C PHE A 99 -9.00 1.29 -7.82
N PHE A 100 -9.26 1.83 -6.63
CA PHE A 100 -10.17 2.97 -6.49
C PHE A 100 -9.67 4.16 -7.29
N GLN A 101 -10.55 4.73 -8.12
CA GLN A 101 -10.29 5.97 -8.85
C GLN A 101 -10.02 7.12 -7.88
N ARG A 102 -8.89 7.80 -8.11
CA ARG A 102 -8.57 9.15 -7.62
C ARG A 102 -9.79 10.06 -7.87
N GLY A 103 -10.64 10.25 -6.86
CA GLY A 103 -11.86 11.06 -6.97
C GLY A 103 -13.14 10.52 -6.31
N LYS A 104 -13.16 9.27 -5.81
CA LYS A 104 -14.35 8.72 -5.09
C LYS A 104 -14.22 8.66 -3.56
N LEU A 105 -13.11 9.11 -2.98
CA LEU A 105 -13.03 9.26 -1.53
C LEU A 105 -13.88 10.48 -1.14
N ALA A 106 -15.09 10.23 -0.61
CA ALA A 106 -15.86 11.27 0.05
C ALA A 106 -15.04 11.74 1.27
N ASN A 107 -14.41 12.91 1.15
CA ASN A 107 -13.47 13.50 2.12
C ASN A 107 -12.15 12.71 2.30
N PRO A 108 -11.18 12.84 1.37
CA PRO A 108 -9.89 12.16 1.47
C PRO A 108 -8.96 12.75 2.53
N ILE A 109 -9.34 13.88 3.13
CA ILE A 109 -8.55 14.61 4.11
C ILE A 109 -9.07 14.31 5.50
N PHE A 110 -8.21 13.72 6.33
CA PHE A 110 -8.44 13.57 7.75
C PHE A 110 -7.59 14.60 8.49
N ARG A 111 -8.21 15.26 9.47
CA ARG A 111 -7.60 16.35 10.23
C ARG A 111 -7.64 16.05 11.71
N TRP A 112 -6.51 16.29 12.38
CA TRP A 112 -6.38 16.17 13.83
C TRP A 112 -5.90 17.49 14.41
N GLU A 113 -6.60 17.94 15.44
CA GLU A 113 -6.23 19.10 16.25
C GLU A 113 -5.74 18.61 17.61
N ILE A 114 -4.42 18.65 17.79
CA ILE A 114 -3.74 18.21 19.00
C ILE A 114 -3.61 19.43 19.91
N LYS A 115 -4.58 19.58 20.82
CA LYS A 115 -4.58 20.61 21.86
C LYS A 115 -3.62 20.24 22.98
N GLU A 116 -3.24 21.25 23.77
CA GLU A 116 -2.27 21.09 24.86
C GLU A 116 -0.97 20.43 24.36
N TRP A 117 -0.49 20.88 23.20
CA TRP A 117 0.64 20.28 22.51
C TRP A 117 1.88 20.17 23.40
N ILE A 118 2.15 21.20 24.21
CA ILE A 118 3.25 21.18 25.17
C ILE A 118 3.10 20.02 26.16
N ASN A 119 1.90 19.80 26.71
CA ASN A 119 1.61 18.68 27.60
C ASN A 119 1.74 17.34 26.85
N TYR A 120 1.25 17.25 25.61
CA TYR A 120 1.40 16.05 24.79
C TYR A 120 2.87 15.67 24.54
N VAL A 121 3.74 16.66 24.31
CA VAL A 121 5.18 16.43 24.11
C VAL A 121 5.87 16.02 25.40
N THR A 122 5.44 16.53 26.55
CA THR A 122 6.06 16.24 27.85
C THR A 122 5.54 14.94 28.47
N ASN A 123 4.29 14.56 28.22
CA ASN A 123 3.66 13.33 28.71
C ASN A 123 3.64 12.23 27.64
N ARG A 124 4.59 11.28 27.73
CA ARG A 124 4.75 10.17 26.77
C ARG A 124 3.67 9.08 26.80
N ASN A 125 2.62 9.23 27.60
CA ASN A 125 1.63 8.16 27.87
C ASN A 125 0.26 8.38 27.19
N ASN A 126 0.15 9.24 26.16
CA ASN A 126 -1.11 9.48 25.45
C ASN A 126 -1.43 8.38 24.41
N SER A 127 -1.80 7.21 24.91
CA SER A 127 -2.12 5.99 24.16
C SER A 127 -3.32 6.11 23.19
N ILE A 128 -4.24 7.04 23.45
CA ILE A 128 -5.53 7.15 22.72
C ILE A 128 -5.35 7.69 21.29
N LEU A 129 -4.35 8.56 21.04
CA LEU A 129 -4.04 9.06 19.68
C LEU A 129 -3.09 8.13 18.92
N GLU A 130 -2.29 7.32 19.64
CA GLU A 130 -1.39 6.31 19.06
C GLU A 130 -2.13 5.16 18.37
N GLU A 131 -3.41 4.97 18.70
CA GLU A 131 -4.19 3.85 18.19
C GLU A 131 -4.44 3.93 16.68
N GLN A 132 -4.47 5.14 16.11
CA GLN A 132 -4.58 5.39 14.66
C GLN A 132 -3.37 6.15 14.07
N ILE A 133 -2.68 6.97 14.88
CA ILE A 133 -1.52 7.74 14.42
C ILE A 133 -0.39 7.80 15.47
N GLY A 134 0.66 6.99 15.31
CA GLY A 134 1.78 6.94 16.25
C GLY A 134 2.77 8.09 16.12
N ASP A 135 3.42 8.46 17.22
CA ASP A 135 4.62 9.31 17.29
C ASP A 135 5.78 8.47 17.88
N GLN A 136 6.81 8.19 17.08
CA GLN A 136 7.98 7.40 17.51
C GLN A 136 9.26 8.22 17.31
N ARG A 137 9.43 9.24 18.14
CA ARG A 137 10.63 10.10 18.14
C ARG A 137 11.85 9.29 18.55
N ARG A 138 12.50 8.65 17.59
CA ARG A 138 13.73 7.88 17.83
C ARG A 138 14.90 8.77 18.25
N ASP A 139 14.92 10.03 17.79
CA ASP A 139 16.03 10.97 18.02
C ASP A 139 15.72 12.04 19.09
N GLY A 140 14.48 12.14 19.55
CA GLY A 140 14.01 13.19 20.48
C GLY A 140 14.05 14.62 19.94
N LYS A 141 14.47 14.82 18.68
CA LYS A 141 14.69 16.13 18.04
C LYS A 141 13.70 16.41 16.91
N SER A 142 13.14 15.36 16.34
CA SER A 142 12.21 15.44 15.23
C SER A 142 10.81 15.05 15.68
N PHE A 143 9.80 15.72 15.12
CA PHE A 143 8.43 15.26 15.11
C PHE A 143 8.31 14.09 14.13
N SER A 144 7.77 12.96 14.61
CA SER A 144 7.51 11.76 13.82
C SER A 144 6.00 11.54 13.68
N LYS A 145 5.56 10.97 12.56
CA LYS A 145 4.13 10.62 12.41
C LYS A 145 3.92 9.41 11.53
N PHE A 146 3.07 8.48 11.99
CA PHE A 146 2.80 7.21 11.31
C PHE A 146 1.31 6.93 11.19
N LEU A 147 0.85 6.54 10.02
CA LEU A 147 -0.45 5.92 9.83
C LEU A 147 -0.39 4.46 10.30
N LYS A 148 -1.35 4.06 11.12
CA LYS A 148 -1.52 2.67 11.56
C LYS A 148 -2.78 2.07 10.93
N LEU A 149 -2.67 0.83 10.47
CA LEU A 149 -3.83 0.08 10.00
C LEU A 149 -4.49 -0.59 11.22
N VAL A 150 -5.75 -0.24 11.50
CA VAL A 150 -6.50 -0.70 12.70
C VAL A 150 -7.58 -1.72 12.35
N ASP A 151 -7.53 -2.30 11.14
CA ASP A 151 -8.54 -3.29 10.77
C ASP A 151 -8.21 -4.68 11.33
N SER A 152 -8.93 -5.06 12.37
CA SER A 152 -8.89 -6.37 13.03
C SER A 152 -9.59 -7.48 12.23
N ARG A 153 -10.31 -7.13 11.15
CA ARG A 153 -11.06 -8.07 10.31
C ARG A 153 -10.34 -8.47 9.02
N ALA A 154 -9.21 -7.81 8.71
CA ALA A 154 -8.44 -8.12 7.53
C ALA A 154 -7.71 -9.48 7.73
N PRO A 155 -7.75 -10.42 6.77
CA PRO A 155 -7.06 -11.70 6.89
C PRO A 155 -5.58 -11.49 7.25
N ASN A 156 -4.97 -12.42 8.00
CA ASN A 156 -3.61 -12.27 8.55
C ASN A 156 -2.48 -11.92 7.55
N ASN A 157 -2.76 -11.91 6.24
CA ASN A 157 -1.82 -11.55 5.17
C ASN A 157 -2.29 -10.43 4.21
N SER A 158 -3.45 -9.80 4.43
CA SER A 158 -3.90 -8.72 3.56
C SER A 158 -2.99 -7.49 3.69
N THR A 159 -2.56 -6.95 2.56
CA THR A 159 -1.79 -5.71 2.46
C THR A 159 -2.62 -4.64 1.79
N ILE A 160 -2.57 -3.41 2.31
CA ILE A 160 -3.26 -2.27 1.68
C ILE A 160 -2.21 -1.38 1.04
N TYR A 161 -2.26 -1.16 -0.27
CA TYR A 161 -1.46 -0.11 -0.89
C TYR A 161 -2.11 1.24 -0.61
N VAL A 162 -1.31 2.21 -0.17
CA VAL A 162 -1.79 3.55 0.13
C VAL A 162 -0.81 4.58 -0.42
N GLU A 163 -1.34 5.54 -1.16
CA GLU A 163 -0.65 6.79 -1.55
C GLU A 163 -1.26 7.93 -0.72
N PHE A 164 -0.45 8.66 0.04
CA PHE A 164 -0.92 9.70 0.96
C PHE A 164 0.06 10.84 1.12
N CYS A 165 -0.45 11.99 1.56
CA CYS A 165 0.32 13.18 1.92
C CYS A 165 0.00 13.61 3.36
N PHE A 166 1.00 13.59 4.24
CA PHE A 166 0.89 14.24 5.54
C PHE A 166 1.21 15.72 5.44
N ARG A 167 0.47 16.53 6.18
CA ARG A 167 0.66 17.98 6.30
C ARG A 167 0.66 18.41 7.76
N VAL A 168 1.67 19.16 8.17
CA VAL A 168 1.62 19.98 9.38
C VAL A 168 1.21 21.38 8.96
N ILE A 169 0.09 21.83 9.51
CA ILE A 169 -0.59 23.06 9.07
C ILE A 169 0.06 24.27 9.74
N ASP A 170 0.68 25.12 8.92
CA ASP A 170 0.95 26.51 9.28
C ASP A 170 -0.37 27.28 9.32
N GLN A 171 -0.74 27.74 10.51
CA GLN A 171 -2.02 28.36 10.81
C GLN A 171 -2.02 29.88 10.57
N ILE A 172 -0.88 30.46 10.17
CA ILE A 172 -0.70 31.91 10.02
C ILE A 172 -0.35 32.25 8.57
N ASN A 173 0.71 31.68 8.03
CA ASN A 173 1.25 32.07 6.72
C ASN A 173 0.84 31.13 5.58
N SER A 174 0.03 30.11 5.88
CA SER A 174 -0.38 29.06 4.94
C SER A 174 0.79 28.28 4.31
N LYS A 175 1.99 28.33 4.89
CA LYS A 175 3.17 27.62 4.40
C LYS A 175 3.29 26.25 5.08
N HIS A 176 2.33 25.38 4.79
CA HIS A 176 2.27 24.06 5.41
C HIS A 176 3.50 23.19 5.05
N LYS A 177 4.00 22.42 6.01
CA LYS A 177 5.02 21.39 5.74
C LYS A 177 4.32 20.12 5.31
N LYS A 178 4.70 19.58 4.16
CA LYS A 178 4.10 18.36 3.61
C LYS A 178 5.14 17.30 3.25
N LEU A 179 4.81 16.03 3.42
CA LEU A 179 5.56 14.89 2.90
C LEU A 179 4.59 13.83 2.38
N SER A 180 4.87 13.31 1.19
CA SER A 180 4.08 12.25 0.55
C SER A 180 4.82 10.92 0.60
N ALA A 181 4.07 9.83 0.69
CA ALA A 181 4.59 8.49 0.58
C ALA A 181 3.58 7.56 -0.08
N GLU A 182 4.13 6.52 -0.70
CA GLU A 182 3.38 5.40 -1.24
C GLU A 182 3.95 4.10 -0.70
N ASN A 183 3.11 3.20 -0.20
CA ASN A 183 3.58 1.91 0.28
C ASN A 183 2.46 0.88 0.43
N TRP A 184 2.87 -0.39 0.55
CA TRP A 184 2.02 -1.46 1.03
C TRP A 184 2.07 -1.53 2.56
N PHE A 185 0.90 -1.38 3.19
CA PHE A 185 0.69 -1.38 4.63
C PHE A 185 0.30 -2.77 5.13
N ARG A 186 1.03 -3.27 6.14
CA ARG A 186 0.64 -4.44 6.95
C ARG A 186 0.24 -4.08 8.39
N LYS A 187 0.94 -3.12 8.99
CA LYS A 187 0.73 -2.69 10.40
C LYS A 187 0.73 -1.16 10.52
N GLY A 188 1.66 -0.48 9.86
CA GLY A 188 1.72 0.98 9.78
C GLY A 188 2.97 1.50 9.05
N ARG A 189 2.91 2.73 8.54
CA ARG A 189 4.01 3.46 7.86
C ARG A 189 3.88 4.97 8.08
N GLY A 190 4.98 5.68 7.94
CA GLY A 190 5.04 7.14 8.04
C GLY A 190 6.48 7.65 8.10
N PHE A 191 6.66 8.80 8.72
CA PHE A 191 7.91 9.56 8.69
C PHE A 191 8.52 9.65 10.08
N GLN A 192 9.70 9.05 10.25
CA GLN A 192 10.48 9.16 11.49
C GLN A 192 10.98 10.59 11.73
N ASN A 193 11.36 11.33 10.68
CA ASN A 193 11.86 12.70 10.79
C ASN A 193 11.03 13.63 9.90
N PHE A 194 9.77 13.86 10.26
CA PHE A 194 8.85 14.68 9.44
C PHE A 194 9.25 16.15 9.43
N MET A 195 9.53 16.69 10.63
CA MET A 195 9.94 18.08 10.86
C MET A 195 10.78 18.15 12.13
N LEU A 196 11.74 19.06 12.19
CA LEU A 196 12.48 19.34 13.42
C LEU A 196 11.58 20.03 14.45
N LEU A 197 11.73 19.68 15.73
CA LEU A 197 10.95 20.30 16.80
C LEU A 197 11.29 21.80 16.95
N GLU A 198 12.54 22.20 16.67
CA GLU A 198 12.93 23.61 16.66
C GLU A 198 12.13 24.43 15.65
N ASP A 199 11.94 23.90 14.43
CA ASP A 199 11.15 24.54 13.38
C ASP A 199 9.66 24.52 13.71
N LEU A 200 9.19 23.44 14.34
CA LEU A 200 7.81 23.28 14.75
C LEU A 200 7.43 24.28 15.85
N HIS A 201 8.31 24.47 16.84
CA HIS A 201 8.10 25.35 17.98
C HIS A 201 8.45 26.81 17.71
N LYS A 202 9.14 27.12 16.60
CA LYS A 202 9.43 28.49 16.20
C LYS A 202 8.15 29.24 15.86
N SER A 203 7.78 30.19 16.71
CA SER A 203 6.53 30.96 16.58
C SER A 203 6.35 31.65 15.23
N SER A 204 7.45 32.11 14.60
CA SER A 204 7.42 32.73 13.26
C SER A 204 6.94 31.79 12.16
N ASN A 205 7.02 30.48 12.37
CA ASN A 205 6.62 29.47 11.39
C ASN A 205 5.12 29.11 11.47
N GLY A 206 4.41 29.53 12.53
CA GLY A 206 2.95 29.44 12.63
C GLY A 206 2.35 28.03 12.80
N TYR A 207 3.16 27.00 13.06
CA TYR A 207 2.66 25.63 13.19
C TYR A 207 1.94 25.35 14.52
N ILE A 208 2.37 25.98 15.61
CA ILE A 208 1.74 25.91 16.93
C ILE A 208 1.10 27.26 17.24
N VAL A 209 -0.23 27.29 17.32
CA VAL A 209 -1.00 28.49 17.69
C VAL A 209 -1.90 28.12 18.85
N LYS A 210 -1.86 28.92 19.93
CA LYS A 210 -2.63 28.66 21.16
C LYS A 210 -2.44 27.23 21.68
N ASP A 211 -1.19 26.77 21.72
CA ASP A 211 -0.79 25.43 22.15
C ASP A 211 -1.52 24.28 21.40
N THR A 212 -1.88 24.53 20.14
CA THR A 212 -2.56 23.57 19.27
C THR A 212 -1.74 23.30 18.03
N LEU A 213 -1.43 22.03 17.80
CA LEU A 213 -0.84 21.53 16.56
C LEU A 213 -1.95 20.95 15.67
N ILE A 214 -1.92 21.28 14.39
CA ILE A 214 -2.87 20.73 13.43
C ILE A 214 -2.12 19.89 12.40
N VAL A 215 -2.54 18.64 12.25
CA VAL A 215 -1.99 17.68 11.30
C VAL A 215 -3.11 17.18 10.41
N GLU A 216 -2.85 17.11 9.11
CA GLU A 216 -3.74 16.52 8.14
C GLU A 216 -3.05 15.36 7.41
N VAL A 217 -3.84 14.37 7.01
CA VAL A 217 -3.44 13.42 5.98
C VAL A 217 -4.46 13.45 4.86
N GLU A 218 -3.97 13.51 3.64
CA GLU A 218 -4.78 13.37 2.44
C GLU A 218 -4.44 12.03 1.78
N PHE A 219 -5.44 11.19 1.56
CA PHE A 219 -5.28 9.94 0.83
C PHE A 219 -5.56 10.15 -0.66
N PHE A 220 -4.59 9.83 -1.51
CA PHE A 220 -4.75 9.87 -2.96
C PHE A 220 -5.22 8.53 -3.51
N VAL A 221 -4.73 7.42 -2.93
CA VAL A 221 -5.05 6.05 -3.33
C VAL A 221 -5.14 5.16 -2.09
N ILE A 222 -6.15 4.31 -2.03
CA ILE A 222 -6.26 3.19 -1.07
C ILE A 222 -6.67 1.97 -1.89
N SER A 223 -5.90 0.89 -1.82
CA SER A 223 -6.18 -0.36 -2.54
C SER A 223 -6.01 -1.57 -1.64
N GLN A 224 -7.03 -2.40 -1.57
CA GLN A 224 -7.02 -3.66 -0.84
C GLN A 224 -6.91 -4.81 -1.84
N THR A 225 -5.96 -5.73 -1.62
CA THR A 225 -5.96 -7.03 -2.30
C THR A 225 -6.71 -8.03 -1.41
N TYR A 226 -7.81 -8.57 -1.94
CA TYR A 226 -8.58 -9.67 -1.33
C TYR A 226 -8.09 -11.02 -1.88
#